data_AF-A0A2K2VHE9-F1
#
_entry.id   AF-A0A2K2VHE9-F1
#
_cell.length_a   1.000
_cell.length_b   1.000
_cell.length_c   1.000
_cell.angle_alpha   90.00
_cell.angle_beta   90.00
_cell.angle_gamma   90.00
#
_symmetry.space_group_name_H-M   'P 1'
#
loop_
_entity.id
_entity.type
_entity.pdbx_description
1 polymer ?
#
loop_
_entity_poly.entity_id
_entity_poly.type
_entity_poly.pdbx_seq_one_letter_code
_entity_poly.pdbx_strand_id
1 'polypeptide(L)'
;MKIYSDDDKLIESLLLSLKPEESSQTDEKRGKINVSRGFSESFLSLSIESEDEGGFKALVNSYLYLIKASTDSLSVALDLQN
;
A
#
# COMPACT_ATOMS: atom_id res chain seq x y z
N MET A 1 1.49 8.93 3.17
CA MET A 1 1.51 8.96 1.69
C MET A 1 0.09 8.77 1.18
N LYS A 2 -0.29 9.41 0.07
CA LYS A 2 -1.60 9.21 -0.57
C LYS A 2 -1.41 8.81 -2.03
N ILE A 3 -2.21 7.86 -2.49
CA ILE A 3 -2.25 7.38 -3.88
C ILE A 3 -3.65 7.66 -4.42
N TYR A 4 -3.75 8.47 -5.46
CA TYR A 4 -5.02 8.87 -6.07
C TYR A 4 -5.24 8.08 -7.36
N SER A 5 -6.48 7.67 -7.62
CA SER A 5 -6.88 7.01 -8.86
C SER A 5 -8.37 7.19 -9.09
N ASP A 6 -8.77 7.44 -10.34
CA ASP A 6 -10.18 7.46 -10.74
C ASP A 6 -10.75 6.04 -10.91
N ASP A 7 -9.87 5.03 -11.03
CA ASP A 7 -10.26 3.62 -11.01
C ASP A 7 -10.39 3.12 -9.57
N ASP A 8 -11.64 2.93 -9.14
CA ASP A 8 -12.00 2.45 -7.82
C ASP A 8 -11.56 1.00 -7.56
N LYS A 9 -11.54 0.16 -8.60
CA LYS A 9 -11.10 -1.24 -8.51
C LYS A 9 -9.60 -1.32 -8.29
N LEU A 10 -8.84 -0.38 -8.85
CA LEU A 10 -7.41 -0.24 -8.58
C LEU A 10 -7.17 0.10 -7.11
N ILE A 11 -7.91 1.06 -6.55
CA ILE A 11 -7.80 1.42 -5.13
C ILE A 11 -8.19 0.24 -4.22
N GLU A 12 -9.26 -0.48 -4.54
CA GLU A 12 -9.66 -1.68 -3.80
C GLU A 12 -8.61 -2.79 -3.87
N SER A 13 -8.06 -3.06 -5.06
CA SER A 13 -7.01 -4.09 -5.24
C SER A 13 -5.74 -3.74 -4.47
N LEU A 14 -5.32 -2.47 -4.49
CA LEU A 14 -4.19 -1.99 -3.72
C LEU A 14 -4.44 -2.06 -2.22
N LEU A 15 -5.66 -1.73 -1.75
CA LEU A 15 -6.03 -1.86 -0.35
C LEU A 15 -5.88 -3.31 0.12
N LEU A 16 -6.39 -4.28 -0.64
CA LEU A 16 -6.30 -5.69 -0.30
C LEU A 16 -4.85 -6.20 -0.31
N SER A 17 -4.04 -5.75 -1.26
CA SER A 17 -2.65 -6.20 -1.43
C SER A 17 -1.69 -5.59 -0.40
N LEU A 18 -1.99 -4.39 0.08
CA LEU A 18 -1.10 -3.63 0.99
C LEU A 18 -1.54 -3.69 2.44
N LYS A 19 -2.72 -4.24 2.75
CA LYS A 19 -3.18 -4.36 4.13
C LYS A 19 -2.25 -5.32 4.90
N PRO A 20 -1.60 -4.88 6.00
CA PRO A 20 -0.76 -5.76 6.79
C PRO A 20 -1.58 -6.92 7.37
N GLU A 21 -1.03 -8.13 7.34
CA GLU A 21 -1.61 -9.27 8.05
C GLU A 21 -1.65 -8.97 9.56
N GLU A 22 -2.68 -9.39 10.29
CA GLU A 22 -2.80 -9.13 11.74
C GLU A 22 -1.59 -9.67 12.52
N SER A 23 -0.98 -10.76 12.03
CA SER A 23 0.24 -11.39 12.56
C SER A 23 1.52 -10.56 12.36
N SER A 24 1.51 -9.59 11.43
CA SER A 24 2.66 -8.75 11.08
C SER A 24 2.69 -7.41 11.81
N GLN A 25 1.60 -7.06 12.51
CA GLN A 25 1.46 -5.82 13.28
C GLN A 25 2.15 -5.87 14.66
N THR A 26 2.67 -7.04 15.06
CA THR A 26 3.24 -7.30 16.39
C THR A 26 4.77 -7.16 16.46
N ASP A 27 5.47 -6.96 15.34
CA ASP A 27 6.91 -6.72 15.35
C ASP A 27 7.20 -5.22 15.51
N GLU A 28 6.86 -4.68 16.69
CA GLU A 28 6.90 -3.24 17.02
C GLU A 28 8.28 -2.61 16.79
N LYS A 29 9.35 -3.41 16.75
CA LYS A 29 10.73 -2.95 16.54
C LYS A 29 11.02 -2.38 15.15
N ARG A 30 10.14 -2.56 14.16
CA ARG A 30 10.36 -2.08 12.78
C ARG A 30 9.46 -0.92 12.37
N GLY A 31 8.44 -0.61 13.16
CA GLY A 31 7.48 0.45 12.89
C GLY A 31 6.08 -0.07 12.52
N LYS A 32 5.09 0.82 12.54
CA LYS A 32 3.67 0.52 12.31
C LYS A 32 3.25 1.07 10.94
N ILE A 33 2.50 0.28 10.19
CA ILE A 33 1.84 0.75 8.96
C ILE A 33 0.33 0.61 9.11
N ASN A 34 -0.37 1.67 8.74
CA ASN A 34 -1.81 1.66 8.57
C ASN A 34 -2.17 2.01 7.12
N VAL A 35 -3.02 1.18 6.52
CA VAL A 35 -3.52 1.37 5.15
C VAL A 35 -5.03 1.55 5.20
N SER A 36 -5.50 2.69 4.70
CA SER A 36 -6.93 3.02 4.69
C SER A 36 -7.35 3.64 3.37
N ARG A 37 -8.62 3.47 3.04
CA ARG A 37 -9.23 4.05 1.84
C ARG A 37 -10.00 5.32 2.21
N GLY A 38 -9.83 6.37 1.42
CA GLY A 38 -10.69 7.55 1.45
C GLY A 38 -12.01 7.26 0.75
N PHE A 39 -13.13 7.56 1.39
CA PHE A 39 -14.47 7.33 0.81
C PHE A 39 -15.04 8.57 0.10
N SER A 40 -14.59 9.78 0.46
CA SER A 40 -15.05 11.04 -0.16
C SER A 40 -14.28 11.40 -1.44
N GLU A 41 -13.07 10.88 -1.58
CA GLU A 41 -12.16 11.05 -2.71
C GLU A 41 -11.53 9.67 -2.93
N SER A 42 -11.46 9.17 -4.18
CA SER A 42 -10.93 7.83 -4.44
C SER A 42 -9.40 7.82 -4.31
N PHE A 43 -8.93 7.58 -3.08
CA PHE A 43 -7.52 7.46 -2.76
C PHE A 43 -7.25 6.39 -1.70
N LEU A 44 -6.03 5.87 -1.73
CA LEU A 44 -5.45 5.03 -0.69
C LEU A 44 -4.47 5.86 0.15
N SER A 45 -4.62 5.80 1.47
CA SER A 45 -3.73 6.43 2.44
C SER A 45 -2.86 5.38 3.11
N LEU A 46 -1.56 5.63 3.15
CA LEU A 46 -0.59 4.87 3.92
C LEU A 46 0.02 5.76 4.99
N SER A 47 -0.18 5.41 6.26
CA SER A 47 0.46 6.04 7.41
C SER A 47 1.55 5.10 7.92
N ILE A 48 2.77 5.61 8.06
CA ILE A 48 3.94 4.84 8.48
C ILE A 48 4.54 5.56 9.68
N GLU A 49 4.73 4.83 10.77
CA GLU A 49 5.33 5.28 12.01
C GLU A 49 6.52 4.39 12.32
N SER A 50 7.64 4.96 12.76
CA SER A 50 8.83 4.21 13.14
C SER A 50 9.62 5.01 14.18
N GLU A 51 10.37 4.32 15.04
CA GLU A 51 11.17 4.95 16.11
C GLU A 51 12.45 5.60 15.56
N ASP A 52 12.96 5.11 14.44
CA ASP A 52 14.18 5.60 13.81
C ASP A 52 14.02 5.82 12.30
N GLU A 53 14.89 6.67 11.74
CA GLU A 53 14.88 7.02 10.32
C GLU A 53 15.15 5.81 9.40
N GLY A 54 15.98 4.87 9.86
CA GLY A 54 16.31 3.65 9.12
C GLY A 54 15.11 2.72 8.98
N GLY A 55 14.39 2.49 10.08
CA GLY A 55 13.12 1.75 10.11
C GLY A 55 12.08 2.41 9.20
N PHE A 56 11.90 3.73 9.31
CA PHE A 56 10.99 4.48 8.44
C PHE A 56 11.33 4.30 6.95
N LYS A 57 12.60 4.47 6.57
CA LYS A 57 13.07 4.31 5.18
C LYS A 57 12.87 2.87 4.68
N ALA A 58 13.14 1.88 5.51
CA ALA A 58 12.95 0.47 5.15
C ALA A 58 11.48 0.16 4.87
N LEU A 59 10.57 0.63 5.72
CA LEU A 59 9.13 0.45 5.54
C LEU A 59 8.61 1.16 4.29
N VAL A 60 9.02 2.43 4.07
CA VAL A 60 8.66 3.19 2.87
C VAL A 60 9.11 2.46 1.60
N ASN A 61 10.36 2.02 1.55
CA ASN A 61 10.89 1.33 0.36
C ASN A 61 10.17 0.00 0.09
N SER A 62 9.88 -0.76 1.14
CA SER A 62 9.12 -2.01 1.01
C SER A 62 7.74 -1.76 0.40
N TYR A 63 7.01 -0.78 0.90
CA TYR A 63 5.66 -0.47 0.41
C TYR A 63 5.66 0.14 -0.99
N LEU A 64 6.64 0.96 -1.34
CA LEU A 64 6.80 1.44 -2.72
C LEU A 64 7.02 0.28 -3.70
N TYR A 65 7.80 -0.73 -3.30
CA TYR A 65 7.98 -1.93 -4.10
C TYR A 65 6.68 -2.73 -4.26
N LEU A 66 5.92 -2.92 -3.17
CA LEU A 66 4.63 -3.62 -3.22
C LEU A 66 3.60 -2.89 -4.08
N ILE A 67 3.53 -1.55 -4.00
CA ILE A 67 2.67 -0.73 -4.85
C ILE A 67 3.05 -0.92 -6.31
N LYS A 68 4.34 -0.85 -6.63
CA LYS A 68 4.83 -1.08 -8.00
C LYS A 68 4.48 -2.48 -8.50
N ALA A 69 4.75 -3.53 -7.72
CA ALA A 69 4.44 -4.90 -8.11
C ALA A 69 2.93 -5.11 -8.33
N SER A 70 2.09 -4.51 -7.49
CA SER A 70 0.62 -4.59 -7.60
C SER A 70 0.12 -3.86 -8.85
N THR A 71 0.62 -2.66 -9.11
CA THR A 71 0.26 -1.87 -10.31
C THR A 71 0.73 -2.54 -11.59
N ASP A 72 1.97 -3.02 -11.65
CA ASP A 72 2.51 -3.75 -12.81
C ASP A 72 1.68 -5.03 -13.09
N SER A 73 1.29 -5.78 -12.05
CA SER A 73 0.46 -6.99 -12.20
C SER A 73 -0.94 -6.67 -12.75
N LEU A 74 -1.54 -5.57 -12.30
CA LEU A 74 -2.85 -5.12 -12.78
C LEU A 74 -2.79 -4.63 -14.22
N SER A 75 -1.74 -3.90 -14.61
CA SER A 75 -1.53 -3.50 -16.01
C SER A 75 -1.44 -4.71 -16.93
N VAL A 76 -0.66 -5.73 -16.57
CA VAL A 76 -0.57 -6.98 -17.36
C VAL A 76 -1.91 -7.70 -17.46
N ALA A 77 -2.69 -7.75 -16.37
CA ALA A 77 -4.00 -8.40 -16.38
C ALA A 77 -5.01 -7.68 -17.29
N LEU A 78 -4.93 -6.34 -17.38
CA LEU A 78 -5.78 -5.52 -18.26
C LEU A 78 -5.36 -5.65 -19.73
N ASP A 79 -4.07 -5.75 -20.01
CA ASP A 79 -3.56 -5.96 -21.38
C ASP A 79 -3.97 -7.34 -21.93
N LEU A 80 -4.09 -8.36 -21.08
CA LEU A 80 -4.55 -9.70 -21.47
C LEU A 80 -6.05 -9.79 -21.77
N GLN A 81 -6.84 -8.78 -21.43
CA GLN A 81 -8.30 -8.74 -21.68
C GLN A 81 -8.67 -7.96 -22.96
N ASN A 82 -7.71 -7.31 -23.62
CA ASN A 82 -7.87 -6.58 -24.89
C ASN A 82 -7.26 -7.34 -26.07
#